data_AF-A0A0C4W3D1-F1
#
_entry.id   AF-A0A0C4W3D1-F1
#
_cell.length_a   1.000
_cell.length_b   1.000
_cell.length_c   1.000
_cell.angle_alpha   90.00
_cell.angle_beta   90.00
_cell.angle_gamma   90.00
#
_symmetry.space_group_name_H-M   'P 1'
#
loop_
_entity.id
_entity.type
_entity.pdbx_description
1 polymer ?
#
loop_
_entity_poly.entity_id
_entity_poly.type
_entity_poly.pdbx_seq_one_letter_code
_entity_poly.pdbx_strand_id
1 'polypeptide(L)'
;AGAASVLVATSVLGGTTVKANSEVSRTATPRLSRDLKNRLSDIAISRDASSAQKVRNLLKGASVGDLKALLRGLDSARAAYGRDDYYNLLMHLSSMLNDKPDGDRRQLSLASLLVDEIEKRIADGDSYAKLLEAKLAAIKSQQEMLRERDSQLRNLEKEKEQELQKAKDERQALTESFNKTLSRSTKEYNKLKTELAKEKEKAAKMTKELADKLSNAEASRDKAFAVSKDLADKLSSAEASRDKAFAVSKDLADKLAAKTAEAEKLMENVGSLDRLVESAKREMAQKLAEIDQLTADKAKADAELAAANDTIASLQTELEKAKTELAVSERLIESGKREIAELQKQKDASDKALVESQANVAELEKQKAASDAKVAELEKEVEAAKAEVADLKAQLAKKEEELEAVKKEKEALEAKIEELKKAHAEELSKLKEMLEKKDHANADLQAEINRLKQELADRIKSLSQGGRASQTNPGTTTAKAGQLPSTGESANPFFTIAALTVIAGAGMAV
;
A
#
# COMPACT_ATOMS: atom_id res chain seq x y z
N ALA A 1 31.85 -33.48 19.73
CA ALA A 1 30.41 -33.22 19.96
C ALA A 1 30.06 -31.90 19.29
N GLY A 2 29.20 -31.92 18.27
CA GLY A 2 28.71 -30.72 17.59
C GLY A 2 27.24 -30.95 17.26
N ALA A 3 26.36 -30.12 17.80
CA ALA A 3 24.93 -30.32 17.69
C ALA A 3 24.43 -29.84 16.33
N ALA A 4 24.08 -30.77 15.44
CA ALA A 4 23.31 -30.47 14.25
C ALA A 4 21.86 -30.17 14.65
N SER A 5 21.54 -28.89 14.82
CA SER A 5 20.15 -28.44 15.02
C SER A 5 19.37 -28.57 13.71
N VAL A 6 18.87 -29.78 13.43
CA VAL A 6 17.93 -30.02 12.34
C VAL A 6 16.61 -29.35 12.70
N LEU A 7 16.44 -28.12 12.21
CA LEU A 7 15.24 -27.33 12.43
C LEU A 7 14.14 -27.85 11.51
N VAL A 8 13.49 -28.94 11.93
CA VAL A 8 12.35 -29.53 11.22
C VAL A 8 11.18 -28.55 11.29
N ALA A 9 11.05 -27.71 10.26
CA ALA A 9 9.87 -26.90 10.02
C ALA A 9 8.70 -27.83 9.67
N THR A 10 8.02 -28.36 10.69
CA THR A 10 6.75 -29.06 10.54
C THR A 10 5.70 -28.06 10.05
N SER A 11 5.54 -28.01 8.73
CA SER A 11 4.51 -27.21 8.07
C SER A 11 3.12 -27.81 8.36
N VAL A 12 2.61 -27.54 9.56
CA VAL A 12 1.20 -27.74 9.91
C VAL A 12 0.39 -26.64 9.23
N LEU A 13 0.43 -26.64 7.90
CA LEU A 13 -0.52 -25.89 7.09
C LEU A 13 -1.82 -26.69 7.05
N GLY A 14 -2.51 -26.67 8.20
CA GLY A 14 -3.86 -27.21 8.33
C GLY A 14 -4.77 -26.48 7.36
N GLY A 15 -4.94 -27.05 6.17
CA GLY A 15 -5.81 -26.55 5.13
C GLY A 15 -7.26 -26.69 5.54
N THR A 16 -7.73 -25.82 6.43
CA THR A 16 -9.15 -25.60 6.64
C THR A 16 -9.70 -24.89 5.41
N THR A 17 -10.04 -25.69 4.39
CA THR A 17 -11.01 -25.27 3.39
C THR A 17 -12.29 -24.96 4.15
N VAL A 18 -12.53 -23.68 4.44
CA VAL A 18 -13.81 -23.20 4.95
C VAL A 18 -14.80 -23.37 3.81
N LYS A 19 -15.33 -24.59 3.71
CA LYS A 19 -16.40 -24.93 2.80
C LYS A 19 -17.60 -24.11 3.27
N ALA A 20 -17.89 -23.03 2.56
CA ALA A 20 -19.09 -22.27 2.78
C ALA A 20 -20.28 -23.20 2.51
N ASN A 21 -20.88 -23.74 3.58
CA ASN A 21 -22.13 -24.47 3.47
C ASN A 21 -23.17 -23.46 2.95
N SER A 22 -23.52 -23.61 1.66
CA SER A 22 -24.45 -22.74 0.93
C SER A 22 -25.89 -22.87 1.43
N GLU A 23 -26.18 -23.87 2.27
CA GLU A 23 -27.48 -24.05 2.89
C GLU A 23 -27.62 -23.16 4.14
N VAL A 24 -28.49 -22.16 4.03
CA VAL A 24 -29.02 -21.43 5.19
C VAL A 24 -29.87 -22.38 6.02
N SER A 25 -29.26 -23.08 6.98
CA SER A 25 -29.97 -23.99 7.88
C SER A 25 -31.10 -23.25 8.62
N ARG A 26 -32.34 -23.60 8.28
CA ARG A 26 -33.57 -22.97 8.82
C ARG A 26 -34.04 -23.59 10.14
N THR A 27 -33.42 -24.69 10.58
CA THR A 27 -33.86 -25.54 11.70
C THR A 27 -33.75 -24.85 13.06
N ALA A 28 -32.70 -24.04 13.28
CA ALA A 28 -32.63 -23.16 14.42
C ALA A 28 -33.59 -21.98 14.24
N THR A 29 -34.34 -21.64 15.31
CA THR A 29 -35.07 -20.38 15.42
C THR A 29 -34.20 -19.36 16.14
N PRO A 30 -33.49 -18.47 15.42
CA PRO A 30 -32.74 -17.39 16.07
C PRO A 30 -33.74 -16.51 16.80
N ARG A 31 -33.47 -16.26 18.07
CA ARG A 31 -34.25 -15.35 18.92
C ARG A 31 -33.45 -14.06 19.08
N LEU A 32 -34.16 -12.95 19.18
CA LEU A 32 -33.55 -11.66 19.50
C LEU A 32 -32.91 -11.75 20.89
N SER A 33 -31.66 -11.33 21.02
CA SER A 33 -30.98 -11.27 22.31
C SER A 33 -31.70 -10.29 23.25
N ARG A 34 -31.70 -10.60 24.56
CA ARG A 34 -32.37 -9.75 25.56
C ARG A 34 -31.78 -8.34 25.60
N ASP A 35 -30.45 -8.21 25.43
CA ASP A 35 -29.77 -6.91 25.36
C ASP A 35 -30.29 -6.06 24.20
N LEU A 36 -30.25 -6.59 22.96
CA LEU A 36 -30.69 -5.83 21.80
C LEU A 36 -32.19 -5.54 21.85
N LYS A 37 -33.01 -6.49 22.31
CA LYS A 37 -34.46 -6.29 22.51
C LYS A 37 -34.75 -5.14 23.47
N ASN A 38 -34.10 -5.13 24.64
CA ASN A 38 -34.30 -4.10 25.65
C ASN A 38 -33.86 -2.74 25.09
N ARG A 39 -32.66 -2.65 24.52
CA ARG A 39 -32.11 -1.38 24.00
C ARG A 39 -32.90 -0.81 22.83
N LEU A 40 -33.46 -1.65 21.96
CA LEU A 40 -34.41 -1.21 20.93
C LEU A 40 -35.73 -0.75 21.56
N SER A 41 -36.22 -1.41 22.61
CA SER A 41 -37.42 -1.00 23.34
C SER A 41 -37.23 0.35 24.04
N ASP A 42 -36.07 0.60 24.65
CA ASP A 42 -35.76 1.88 25.31
C ASP A 42 -35.79 3.06 24.33
N ILE A 43 -35.24 2.88 23.11
CA ILE A 43 -35.32 3.88 22.03
C ILE A 43 -36.76 4.05 21.52
N ALA A 44 -37.52 2.95 21.48
CA ALA A 44 -38.92 2.95 21.07
C ALA A 44 -39.84 3.67 22.08
N ILE A 45 -39.44 3.71 23.36
CA ILE A 45 -40.08 4.50 24.41
C ILE A 45 -39.64 5.97 24.34
N SER A 46 -38.36 6.27 24.09
CA SER A 46 -37.86 7.66 24.10
C SER A 46 -38.35 8.51 22.92
N ARG A 47 -38.47 7.91 21.71
CA ARG A 47 -38.94 8.54 20.45
C ARG A 47 -38.33 9.92 20.17
N ASP A 48 -37.07 10.11 20.53
CA ASP A 48 -36.35 11.36 20.30
C ASP A 48 -35.86 11.50 18.84
N ALA A 49 -35.47 12.71 18.45
CA ALA A 49 -35.01 13.00 17.08
C ALA A 49 -33.77 12.18 16.64
N SER A 50 -33.06 11.53 17.57
CA SER A 50 -31.91 10.68 17.27
C SER A 50 -32.22 9.17 17.26
N SER A 51 -33.49 8.76 17.42
CA SER A 51 -33.89 7.33 17.42
C SER A 51 -33.39 6.56 16.19
N ALA A 52 -33.45 7.15 14.98
CA ALA A 52 -32.94 6.50 13.77
C ALA A 52 -31.45 6.17 13.85
N GLN A 53 -30.61 7.16 14.20
CA GLN A 53 -29.17 6.98 14.37
C GLN A 53 -28.82 6.03 15.53
N LYS A 54 -29.60 6.03 16.62
CA LYS A 54 -29.43 5.07 17.73
C LYS A 54 -29.72 3.64 17.28
N VAL A 55 -30.85 3.40 16.60
CA VAL A 55 -31.21 2.07 16.04
C VAL A 55 -30.17 1.61 15.02
N ARG A 56 -29.72 2.50 14.12
CA ARG A 56 -28.67 2.21 13.14
C ARG A 56 -27.37 1.74 13.80
N ASN A 57 -26.94 2.40 14.88
CA ASN A 57 -25.75 2.00 15.64
C ASN A 57 -25.92 0.67 16.39
N LEU A 58 -27.13 0.37 16.90
CA LEU A 58 -27.42 -0.94 17.49
C LEU A 58 -27.36 -2.07 16.45
N LEU A 59 -27.99 -1.88 15.28
CA LEU A 59 -27.99 -2.86 14.20
C LEU A 59 -26.58 -3.10 13.66
N LYS A 60 -25.75 -2.04 13.54
CA LYS A 60 -24.32 -2.15 13.21
C LYS A 60 -23.54 -3.06 14.18
N GLY A 61 -23.88 -3.01 15.48
CA GLY A 61 -23.28 -3.88 16.50
C GLY A 61 -23.95 -5.25 16.66
N ALA A 62 -25.11 -5.49 16.04
CA ALA A 62 -25.91 -6.69 16.27
C ALA A 62 -25.24 -7.96 15.73
N SER A 63 -25.45 -9.08 16.41
CA SER A 63 -24.93 -10.37 15.95
C SER A 63 -25.64 -10.84 14.67
N VAL A 64 -25.00 -11.74 13.92
CA VAL A 64 -25.64 -12.40 12.77
C VAL A 64 -26.88 -13.19 13.20
N GLY A 65 -26.94 -13.66 14.46
CA GLY A 65 -28.12 -14.30 15.04
C GLY A 65 -29.28 -13.32 15.23
N ASP A 66 -28.99 -12.15 15.81
CA ASP A 66 -29.97 -11.08 16.04
C ASP A 66 -30.55 -10.56 14.73
N LEU A 67 -29.71 -10.23 13.74
CA LEU A 67 -30.17 -9.75 12.43
C LEU A 67 -31.01 -10.83 11.71
N LYS A 68 -30.65 -12.12 11.83
CA LYS A 68 -31.49 -13.22 11.33
C LYS A 68 -32.81 -13.38 12.10
N ALA A 69 -32.87 -13.01 13.37
CA ALA A 69 -34.11 -13.00 14.15
C ALA A 69 -35.04 -11.86 13.69
N LEU A 70 -34.51 -10.64 13.56
CA LEU A 70 -35.26 -9.48 13.07
C LEU A 70 -35.73 -9.67 11.62
N LEU A 71 -34.86 -10.15 10.73
CA LEU A 71 -35.18 -10.42 9.31
C LEU A 71 -36.29 -11.47 9.15
N ARG A 72 -36.42 -12.43 10.07
CA ARG A 72 -37.54 -13.38 10.06
C ARG A 72 -38.88 -12.72 10.42
N GLY A 73 -38.90 -11.59 11.11
CA GLY A 73 -40.13 -10.86 11.40
C GLY A 73 -40.69 -10.07 10.20
N LEU A 74 -39.89 -9.87 9.15
CA LEU A 74 -40.34 -9.32 7.86
C LEU A 74 -41.06 -10.36 6.97
N ASP A 75 -40.96 -11.65 7.31
CA ASP A 75 -41.47 -12.77 6.51
C ASP A 75 -42.95 -13.03 6.84
N SER A 76 -43.84 -12.40 6.05
CA SER A 76 -45.29 -12.45 6.23
C SER A 76 -45.92 -13.84 6.07
N ALA A 77 -45.18 -14.81 5.50
CA ALA A 77 -45.63 -16.19 5.37
C ALA A 77 -45.50 -17.00 6.68
N ARG A 78 -44.97 -16.42 7.76
CA ARG A 78 -44.79 -17.11 9.05
C ARG A 78 -46.02 -17.04 9.93
N ALA A 79 -46.37 -18.16 10.57
CA ALA A 79 -47.44 -18.23 11.57
C ALA A 79 -47.25 -17.31 12.80
N ALA A 80 -46.03 -16.82 13.04
CA ALA A 80 -45.70 -15.87 14.11
C ALA A 80 -45.68 -14.40 13.65
N TYR A 81 -45.82 -14.12 12.34
CA TYR A 81 -45.89 -12.77 11.81
C TYR A 81 -47.05 -12.00 12.46
N GLY A 82 -46.83 -10.72 12.75
CA GLY A 82 -47.79 -9.89 13.50
C GLY A 82 -47.88 -10.18 15.01
N ARG A 83 -47.14 -11.16 15.54
CA ARG A 83 -47.20 -11.60 16.95
C ARG A 83 -45.82 -11.85 17.58
N ASP A 84 -44.74 -11.46 16.92
CA ASP A 84 -43.38 -11.65 17.38
C ASP A 84 -42.73 -10.38 17.95
N ASP A 85 -41.55 -10.54 18.53
CA ASP A 85 -40.78 -9.42 19.12
C ASP A 85 -40.42 -8.35 18.07
N TYR A 86 -40.24 -8.75 16.82
CA TYR A 86 -39.98 -7.83 15.72
C TYR A 86 -41.18 -6.93 15.43
N TYR A 87 -42.39 -7.50 15.32
CA TYR A 87 -43.60 -6.74 15.05
C TYR A 87 -43.89 -5.71 16.16
N ASN A 88 -43.71 -6.10 17.43
CA ASN A 88 -43.86 -5.17 18.56
C ASN A 88 -42.87 -4.00 18.47
N LEU A 89 -41.59 -4.28 18.20
CA LEU A 89 -40.58 -3.24 18.02
C LEU A 89 -40.86 -2.37 16.77
N LEU A 90 -41.32 -2.96 15.67
CA LEU A 90 -41.66 -2.26 14.44
C LEU A 90 -42.84 -1.30 14.63
N MET A 91 -43.87 -1.68 15.39
CA MET A 91 -45.01 -0.79 15.67
C MET A 91 -44.57 0.51 16.36
N HIS A 92 -43.67 0.41 17.35
CA HIS A 92 -43.17 1.58 18.07
C HIS A 92 -42.05 2.33 17.33
N LEU A 93 -41.27 1.63 16.48
CA LEU A 93 -40.22 2.18 15.61
C LEU A 93 -40.68 2.24 14.14
N SER A 94 -41.95 2.58 13.92
CA SER A 94 -42.61 2.59 12.61
C SER A 94 -42.33 3.85 11.80
N SER A 95 -42.13 4.99 12.47
CA SER A 95 -41.86 6.30 11.88
C SER A 95 -40.84 7.05 12.74
N MET A 96 -39.58 7.06 12.30
CA MET A 96 -38.50 7.91 12.77
C MET A 96 -38.16 8.94 11.67
N LEU A 97 -37.67 10.12 12.06
CA LEU A 97 -37.15 11.09 11.10
C LEU A 97 -35.96 10.49 10.34
N ASN A 98 -35.87 10.71 9.02
CA ASN A 98 -34.69 10.29 8.28
C ASN A 98 -33.48 11.16 8.68
N ASP A 99 -32.45 10.52 9.25
CA ASP A 99 -31.20 11.14 9.66
C ASP A 99 -30.19 11.31 8.52
N LYS A 100 -30.43 10.64 7.38
CA LYS A 100 -29.56 10.60 6.20
C LYS A 100 -30.42 10.60 4.92
N PRO A 101 -30.71 11.78 4.33
CA PRO A 101 -31.48 11.87 3.11
C PRO A 101 -30.88 11.02 1.99
N ASP A 102 -31.65 10.06 1.49
CA ASP A 102 -31.33 9.15 0.39
C ASP A 102 -32.11 9.50 -0.89
N GLY A 103 -32.82 10.64 -0.88
CA GLY A 103 -33.68 11.13 -1.97
C GLY A 103 -35.08 10.50 -2.01
N ASP A 104 -35.25 9.31 -1.44
CA ASP A 104 -36.45 8.48 -1.59
C ASP A 104 -37.29 8.40 -0.29
N ARG A 105 -36.66 8.42 0.88
CA ARG A 105 -37.32 8.17 2.17
C ARG A 105 -37.36 9.42 3.04
N ARG A 106 -38.57 9.92 3.35
CA ARG A 106 -38.75 11.03 4.32
C ARG A 106 -38.80 10.57 5.78
N GLN A 107 -39.14 9.31 6.01
CA GLN A 107 -39.19 8.67 7.32
C GLN A 107 -38.57 7.28 7.22
N LEU A 108 -37.97 6.82 8.33
CA LEU A 108 -37.36 5.49 8.44
C LEU A 108 -38.10 4.66 9.49
N SER A 109 -38.27 3.38 9.20
CA SER A 109 -38.77 2.39 10.16
C SER A 109 -37.65 1.46 10.61
N LEU A 110 -37.91 0.64 11.63
CA LEU A 110 -37.03 -0.48 11.98
C LEU A 110 -36.79 -1.42 10.79
N ALA A 111 -37.78 -1.61 9.90
CA ALA A 111 -37.61 -2.36 8.65
C ALA A 111 -36.57 -1.69 7.74
N SER A 112 -36.70 -0.38 7.51
CA SER A 112 -35.79 0.40 6.65
C SER A 112 -34.34 0.31 7.15
N LEU A 113 -34.12 0.55 8.45
CA LEU A 113 -32.77 0.51 9.05
C LEU A 113 -32.17 -0.91 9.10
N LEU A 114 -33.02 -1.94 9.21
CA LEU A 114 -32.60 -3.34 9.13
C LEU A 114 -32.17 -3.72 7.71
N VAL A 115 -32.88 -3.24 6.69
CA VAL A 115 -32.50 -3.41 5.28
C VAL A 115 -31.17 -2.71 5.00
N ASP A 116 -31.01 -1.44 5.37
CA ASP A 116 -29.76 -0.67 5.20
C ASP A 116 -28.54 -1.42 5.76
N GLU A 117 -28.64 -1.98 6.97
CA GLU A 117 -27.55 -2.71 7.62
C GLU A 117 -27.28 -4.08 6.97
N ILE A 118 -28.31 -4.77 6.48
CA ILE A 118 -28.16 -6.04 5.77
C ILE A 118 -27.49 -5.82 4.40
N GLU A 119 -27.97 -4.84 3.61
CA GLU A 119 -27.38 -4.46 2.33
C GLU A 119 -25.92 -4.06 2.50
N LYS A 120 -25.62 -3.25 3.53
CA LYS A 120 -24.24 -2.90 3.87
C LYS A 120 -23.40 -4.13 4.20
N ARG A 121 -23.86 -5.06 5.04
CA ARG A 121 -23.11 -6.28 5.38
C ARG A 121 -22.90 -7.20 4.18
N ILE A 122 -23.78 -7.17 3.18
CA ILE A 122 -23.60 -7.90 1.92
C ILE A 122 -22.48 -7.25 1.09
N ALA A 123 -22.48 -5.92 0.92
CA ALA A 123 -21.45 -5.19 0.20
C ALA A 123 -20.06 -5.27 0.88
N ASP A 124 -20.02 -5.10 2.20
CA ASP A 124 -18.82 -5.32 3.02
C ASP A 124 -18.35 -6.78 2.89
N GLY A 125 -19.27 -7.75 2.89
CA GLY A 125 -18.97 -9.19 2.78
C GLY A 125 -18.30 -9.60 1.47
N ASP A 126 -18.80 -9.13 0.33
CA ASP A 126 -18.17 -9.34 -0.99
C ASP A 126 -16.76 -8.70 -1.06
N SER A 127 -16.62 -7.50 -0.49
CA SER A 127 -15.34 -6.80 -0.38
C SER A 127 -14.32 -7.57 0.48
N TYR A 128 -14.76 -8.12 1.63
CA TYR A 128 -13.91 -8.94 2.49
C TYR A 128 -13.57 -10.30 1.86
N ALA A 129 -14.48 -10.92 1.10
CA ALA A 129 -14.21 -12.17 0.39
C ALA A 129 -13.09 -11.98 -0.65
N LYS A 130 -13.20 -10.95 -1.50
CA LYS A 130 -12.17 -10.59 -2.50
C LYS A 130 -10.82 -10.28 -1.84
N LEU A 131 -10.82 -9.54 -0.73
CA LEU A 131 -9.59 -9.26 0.04
C LEU A 131 -8.97 -10.53 0.64
N LEU A 132 -9.79 -11.49 1.11
CA LEU A 132 -9.33 -12.75 1.66
C LEU A 132 -8.74 -13.66 0.58
N GLU A 133 -9.37 -13.73 -0.60
CA GLU A 133 -8.84 -14.45 -1.76
C GLU A 133 -7.50 -13.88 -2.23
N ALA A 134 -7.38 -12.56 -2.34
CA ALA A 134 -6.12 -11.89 -2.67
C ALA A 134 -5.01 -12.19 -1.65
N LYS A 135 -5.33 -12.17 -0.34
CA LYS A 135 -4.38 -12.56 0.72
C LYS A 135 -4.00 -14.04 0.66
N LEU A 136 -4.95 -14.95 0.36
CA LEU A 136 -4.67 -16.37 0.17
C LEU A 136 -3.77 -16.63 -1.04
N ALA A 137 -3.96 -15.91 -2.14
CA ALA A 137 -3.09 -15.97 -3.31
C ALA A 137 -1.66 -15.49 -2.98
N ALA A 138 -1.53 -14.36 -2.26
CA ALA A 138 -0.24 -13.84 -1.82
C ALA A 138 0.51 -14.82 -0.89
N ILE A 139 -0.19 -15.44 0.07
CA ILE A 139 0.39 -16.45 0.97
C ILE A 139 0.87 -17.68 0.19
N LYS A 140 0.11 -18.17 -0.80
CA LYS A 140 0.54 -19.28 -1.66
C LYS A 140 1.80 -18.93 -2.46
N SER A 141 1.85 -17.73 -3.05
CA SER A 141 3.04 -17.24 -3.76
C SER A 141 4.28 -17.18 -2.86
N GLN A 142 4.14 -16.67 -1.63
CA GLN A 142 5.23 -16.66 -0.64
C GLN A 142 5.70 -18.08 -0.26
N GLN A 143 4.79 -19.04 -0.14
CA GLN A 143 5.15 -20.43 0.15
C GLN A 143 5.94 -21.10 -0.98
N GLU A 144 5.59 -20.85 -2.24
CA GLU A 144 6.39 -21.35 -3.37
C GLU A 144 7.78 -20.71 -3.45
N MET A 145 7.89 -19.39 -3.21
CA MET A 145 9.20 -18.73 -3.14
C MET A 145 10.09 -19.29 -2.02
N LEU A 146 9.51 -19.63 -0.86
CA LEU A 146 10.25 -20.27 0.23
C LEU A 146 10.68 -21.69 -0.14
N ARG A 147 9.82 -22.50 -0.77
CA ARG A 147 10.18 -23.85 -1.26
C ARG A 147 11.34 -23.84 -2.25
N GLU A 148 11.31 -22.89 -3.19
CA GLU A 148 12.38 -22.72 -4.18
C GLU A 148 13.69 -22.29 -3.50
N ARG A 149 13.63 -21.39 -2.51
CA ARG A 149 14.81 -21.00 -1.73
C ARG A 149 15.39 -22.14 -0.88
N ASP A 150 14.54 -22.95 -0.24
CA ASP A 150 14.97 -24.16 0.48
C ASP A 150 15.63 -25.19 -0.45
N SER A 151 15.11 -25.34 -1.68
CA SER A 151 15.70 -26.19 -2.72
C SER A 151 17.10 -25.70 -3.12
N GLN A 152 17.23 -24.39 -3.38
CA GLN A 152 18.50 -23.75 -3.72
C GLN A 152 19.53 -23.89 -2.59
N LEU A 153 19.13 -23.67 -1.32
CA LEU A 153 19.99 -23.84 -0.15
C LEU A 153 20.49 -25.28 -0.01
N ARG A 154 19.63 -26.29 -0.17
CA ARG A 154 20.03 -27.71 -0.12
C ARG A 154 21.00 -28.12 -1.22
N ASN A 155 20.91 -27.50 -2.40
CA ASN A 155 21.85 -27.76 -3.49
C ASN A 155 23.21 -27.11 -3.20
N LEU A 156 23.22 -25.87 -2.70
CA LEU A 156 24.43 -25.17 -2.28
C LEU A 156 25.14 -25.88 -1.10
N GLU A 157 24.38 -26.40 -0.14
CA GLU A 157 24.90 -27.18 0.99
C GLU A 157 25.63 -28.44 0.50
N LYS A 158 25.03 -29.20 -0.44
CA LYS A 158 25.69 -30.36 -1.07
C LYS A 158 26.94 -29.99 -1.84
N GLU A 159 26.92 -28.89 -2.58
CA GLU A 159 28.09 -28.40 -3.33
C GLU A 159 29.24 -28.05 -2.37
N LYS A 160 28.95 -27.33 -1.29
CA LYS A 160 29.96 -26.99 -0.27
C LYS A 160 30.43 -28.18 0.56
N GLU A 161 29.59 -29.19 0.79
CA GLU A 161 30.04 -30.44 1.42
C GLU A 161 30.98 -31.24 0.49
N GLN A 162 30.71 -31.25 -0.82
CA GLN A 162 31.62 -31.86 -1.81
C GLN A 162 32.95 -31.11 -1.95
N GLU A 163 32.93 -29.77 -2.00
CA GLU A 163 34.16 -28.94 -1.97
C GLU A 163 34.98 -29.22 -0.70
N LEU A 164 34.32 -29.23 0.46
CA LEU A 164 34.97 -29.48 1.75
C LEU A 164 35.58 -30.88 1.81
N GLN A 165 34.93 -31.89 1.21
CA GLN A 165 35.49 -33.24 1.17
C GLN A 165 36.72 -33.30 0.25
N LYS A 166 36.66 -32.74 -0.96
CA LYS A 166 37.83 -32.65 -1.86
C LYS A 166 39.02 -31.95 -1.19
N ALA A 167 38.78 -30.83 -0.52
CA ALA A 167 39.81 -30.09 0.20
C ALA A 167 40.43 -30.89 1.38
N LYS A 168 39.66 -31.77 2.05
CA LYS A 168 40.21 -32.70 3.05
C LYS A 168 41.08 -33.77 2.40
N ASP A 169 40.63 -34.36 1.30
CA ASP A 169 41.34 -35.42 0.58
C ASP A 169 42.67 -34.89 0.00
N GLU A 170 42.64 -33.71 -0.62
CA GLU A 170 43.84 -32.99 -1.11
C GLU A 170 44.82 -32.68 0.03
N ARG A 171 44.32 -32.17 1.18
CA ARG A 171 45.15 -31.90 2.36
C ARG A 171 45.76 -33.18 2.92
N GLN A 172 45.04 -34.30 2.91
CA GLN A 172 45.57 -35.58 3.34
C GLN A 172 46.69 -36.06 2.40
N ALA A 173 46.45 -36.05 1.09
CA ALA A 173 47.46 -36.41 0.08
C ALA A 173 48.72 -35.53 0.18
N LEU A 174 48.56 -34.22 0.39
CA LEU A 174 49.67 -33.30 0.62
C LEU A 174 50.44 -33.67 1.90
N THR A 175 49.75 -33.96 2.99
CA THR A 175 50.37 -34.40 4.27
C THR A 175 51.16 -35.70 4.11
N GLU A 176 50.61 -36.68 3.39
CA GLU A 176 51.30 -37.95 3.09
C GLU A 176 52.55 -37.72 2.22
N SER A 177 52.46 -36.87 1.19
CA SER A 177 53.60 -36.52 0.33
C SER A 177 54.71 -35.77 1.07
N PHE A 178 54.34 -34.87 2.00
CA PHE A 178 55.28 -34.14 2.85
C PHE A 178 56.00 -35.10 3.79
N ASN A 179 55.27 -35.97 4.49
CA ASN A 179 55.85 -36.99 5.37
C ASN A 179 56.79 -37.94 4.63
N LYS A 180 56.43 -38.36 3.41
CA LYS A 180 57.28 -39.20 2.53
C LYS A 180 58.57 -38.48 2.14
N THR A 181 58.49 -37.19 1.83
CA THR A 181 59.65 -36.34 1.47
C THR A 181 60.56 -36.11 2.67
N LEU A 182 59.99 -35.77 3.84
CA LEU A 182 60.71 -35.62 5.10
C LEU A 182 61.43 -36.91 5.51
N SER A 183 60.78 -38.08 5.34
CA SER A 183 61.41 -39.38 5.59
C SER A 183 62.60 -39.67 4.65
N ARG A 184 62.48 -39.31 3.36
CA ARG A 184 63.59 -39.43 2.39
C ARG A 184 64.76 -38.52 2.75
N SER A 185 64.49 -37.23 2.95
CA SER A 185 65.51 -36.24 3.34
C SER A 185 66.20 -36.62 4.66
N THR A 186 65.46 -37.10 5.67
CA THR A 186 66.04 -37.60 6.93
C THR A 186 66.97 -38.80 6.71
N LYS A 187 66.63 -39.72 5.80
CA LYS A 187 67.50 -40.86 5.45
C LYS A 187 68.76 -40.41 4.70
N GLU A 188 68.64 -39.46 3.79
CA GLU A 188 69.77 -38.91 3.03
C GLU A 188 70.71 -38.09 3.92
N TYR A 189 70.18 -37.22 4.78
CA TYR A 189 70.94 -36.48 5.78
C TYR A 189 71.76 -37.42 6.67
N ASN A 190 71.15 -38.50 7.18
CA ASN A 190 71.87 -39.47 8.00
C ASN A 190 72.96 -40.23 7.22
N LYS A 191 72.71 -40.61 5.95
CA LYS A 191 73.74 -41.19 5.09
C LYS A 191 74.92 -40.23 4.86
N LEU A 192 74.64 -39.00 4.44
CA LEU A 192 75.66 -37.97 4.20
C LEU A 192 76.48 -37.68 5.48
N LYS A 193 75.83 -37.63 6.64
CA LYS A 193 76.49 -37.50 7.94
C LYS A 193 77.44 -38.66 8.23
N THR A 194 77.07 -39.91 7.88
CA THR A 194 77.96 -41.07 8.06
C THR A 194 79.12 -41.09 7.06
N GLU A 195 78.91 -40.73 5.79
CA GLU A 195 80.00 -40.67 4.80
C GLU A 195 80.98 -39.53 5.12
N LEU A 196 80.49 -38.36 5.55
CA LEU A 196 81.32 -37.24 6.00
C LEU A 196 82.22 -37.63 7.19
N ALA A 197 81.75 -38.49 8.09
CA ALA A 197 82.55 -39.00 9.21
C ALA A 197 83.68 -39.93 8.72
N LYS A 198 83.38 -40.85 7.78
CA LYS A 198 84.39 -41.74 7.18
C LYS A 198 85.46 -40.97 6.41
N GLU A 199 85.07 -39.98 5.60
CA GLU A 199 86.02 -39.24 4.78
C GLU A 199 86.92 -38.34 5.65
N LYS A 200 86.40 -37.81 6.77
CA LYS A 200 87.24 -37.14 7.80
C LYS A 200 88.26 -38.10 8.43
N GLU A 201 87.87 -39.33 8.75
CA GLU A 201 88.80 -40.34 9.29
C GLU A 201 89.87 -40.73 8.27
N LYS A 202 89.48 -40.92 7.01
CA LYS A 202 90.39 -41.23 5.89
C LYS A 202 91.38 -40.08 5.62
N ALA A 203 90.90 -38.84 5.61
CA ALA A 203 91.75 -37.65 5.51
C ALA A 203 92.77 -37.59 6.66
N ALA A 204 92.33 -37.83 7.90
CA ALA A 204 93.24 -37.86 9.06
C ALA A 204 94.32 -38.95 8.95
N LYS A 205 93.98 -40.13 8.43
CA LYS A 205 94.95 -41.21 8.14
C LYS A 205 95.96 -40.81 7.06
N MET A 206 95.49 -40.25 5.94
CA MET A 206 96.36 -39.78 4.86
C MET A 206 97.31 -38.67 5.31
N THR A 207 96.83 -37.69 6.09
CA THR A 207 97.67 -36.63 6.66
C THR A 207 98.77 -37.20 7.55
N LYS A 208 98.47 -38.21 8.36
CA LYS A 208 99.49 -38.88 9.19
C LYS A 208 100.52 -39.62 8.34
N GLU A 209 100.08 -40.39 7.35
CA GLU A 209 100.97 -41.16 6.47
C GLU A 209 101.90 -40.25 5.63
N LEU A 210 101.41 -39.09 5.20
CA LEU A 210 102.22 -38.08 4.51
C LEU A 210 103.27 -37.44 5.44
N ALA A 211 102.92 -37.18 6.70
CA ALA A 211 103.88 -36.67 7.70
C ALA A 211 105.00 -37.69 7.98
N ASP A 212 104.64 -38.98 8.15
CA ASP A 212 105.61 -40.06 8.36
C ASP A 212 106.54 -40.24 7.14
N LYS A 213 106.01 -40.11 5.91
CA LYS A 213 106.81 -40.14 4.66
C LYS A 213 107.75 -38.95 4.52
N LEU A 214 107.32 -37.74 4.89
CA LEU A 214 108.15 -36.54 4.86
C LEU A 214 109.36 -36.67 5.79
N SER A 215 109.14 -37.08 7.03
CA SER A 215 110.23 -37.24 8.02
C SER A 215 111.28 -38.29 7.60
N ASN A 216 110.84 -39.39 6.98
CA ASN A 216 111.76 -40.40 6.43
C ASN A 216 112.58 -39.90 5.24
N ALA A 217 112.01 -39.02 4.40
CA ALA A 217 112.73 -38.39 3.29
C ALA A 217 113.80 -37.40 3.79
N GLU A 218 113.47 -36.58 4.80
CA GLU A 218 114.42 -35.66 5.45
C GLU A 218 115.61 -36.42 6.07
N ALA A 219 115.34 -37.48 6.84
CA ALA A 219 116.38 -38.33 7.43
C ALA A 219 117.26 -39.05 6.38
N SER A 220 116.75 -39.27 5.17
CA SER A 220 117.50 -39.87 4.06
C SER A 220 118.38 -38.86 3.34
N ARG A 221 117.88 -37.63 3.15
CA ARG A 221 118.64 -36.49 2.61
C ARG A 221 119.89 -36.19 3.46
N ASP A 222 119.73 -36.15 4.78
CA ASP A 222 120.82 -35.76 5.68
C ASP A 222 121.95 -36.80 5.73
N LYS A 223 121.64 -38.08 5.53
CA LYS A 223 122.64 -39.15 5.31
C LYS A 223 123.40 -38.97 4.00
N ALA A 224 122.73 -38.59 2.91
CA ALA A 224 123.38 -38.36 1.62
C ALA A 224 124.37 -37.18 1.69
N PHE A 225 124.05 -36.10 2.41
CA PHE A 225 124.98 -34.99 2.64
C PHE A 225 126.23 -35.40 3.44
N ALA A 226 126.11 -36.32 4.40
CA ALA A 226 127.26 -36.84 5.14
C ALA A 226 128.23 -37.66 4.25
N VAL A 227 127.69 -38.52 3.38
CA VAL A 227 128.48 -39.35 2.45
C VAL A 227 129.23 -38.50 1.41
N SER A 228 128.59 -37.45 0.87
CA SER A 228 129.22 -36.53 -0.06
C SER A 228 130.42 -35.77 0.54
N LYS A 229 130.44 -35.59 1.86
CA LYS A 229 131.54 -34.93 2.59
C LYS A 229 132.76 -35.85 2.76
N ASP A 230 132.56 -37.10 3.15
CA ASP A 230 133.62 -38.11 3.28
C ASP A 230 134.32 -38.43 1.93
N LEU A 231 133.59 -38.34 0.82
CA LEU A 231 134.16 -38.46 -0.54
C LEU A 231 135.05 -37.28 -0.92
N ALA A 232 134.74 -36.06 -0.49
CA ALA A 232 135.54 -34.86 -0.76
C ALA A 232 136.90 -34.90 -0.05
N ASP A 233 136.92 -35.35 1.21
CA ASP A 233 138.15 -35.43 2.01
C ASP A 233 139.14 -36.48 1.44
N LYS A 234 138.63 -37.57 0.84
CA LYS A 234 139.45 -38.60 0.17
C LYS A 234 140.09 -38.10 -1.13
N LEU A 235 139.40 -37.24 -1.89
CA LEU A 235 139.90 -36.70 -3.15
C LEU A 235 141.19 -35.88 -2.95
N SER A 236 141.21 -35.04 -1.91
CA SER A 236 142.34 -34.19 -1.52
C SER A 236 143.66 -34.96 -1.28
N SER A 237 143.56 -36.22 -0.80
CA SER A 237 144.75 -37.05 -0.54
C SER A 237 145.38 -37.69 -1.79
N ALA A 238 144.65 -37.75 -2.92
CA ALA A 238 145.15 -38.35 -4.16
C ALA A 238 145.97 -37.37 -5.02
N GLU A 239 145.68 -36.07 -4.94
CA GLU A 239 146.24 -35.05 -5.83
C GLU A 239 147.76 -34.86 -5.67
N ALA A 240 148.32 -35.20 -4.50
CA ALA A 240 149.76 -35.17 -4.22
C ALA A 240 150.59 -36.20 -5.04
N SER A 241 149.96 -37.16 -5.72
CA SER A 241 150.64 -38.18 -6.55
C SER A 241 150.78 -37.77 -8.03
N ARG A 242 150.18 -36.65 -8.43
CA ARG A 242 149.89 -36.30 -9.83
C ARG A 242 151.10 -35.81 -10.65
N ASP A 243 152.12 -35.23 -10.03
CA ASP A 243 153.14 -34.45 -10.75
C ASP A 243 154.09 -35.28 -11.66
N LYS A 244 154.03 -36.62 -11.58
CA LYS A 244 154.70 -37.52 -12.55
C LYS A 244 153.88 -37.81 -13.81
N ALA A 245 152.61 -37.40 -13.87
CA ALA A 245 151.69 -37.72 -14.99
C ALA A 245 151.66 -36.68 -16.13
N PHE A 246 152.55 -35.67 -16.11
CA PHE A 246 152.50 -34.53 -17.03
C PHE A 246 152.70 -34.90 -18.52
N ALA A 247 153.24 -36.07 -18.83
CA ALA A 247 153.41 -36.56 -20.20
C ALA A 247 152.10 -37.03 -20.88
N VAL A 248 151.05 -37.32 -20.11
CA VAL A 248 149.73 -37.76 -20.63
C VAL A 248 148.82 -36.55 -20.95
N SER A 249 149.23 -35.36 -20.51
CA SER A 249 148.41 -34.13 -20.48
C SER A 249 147.87 -33.65 -21.84
N LYS A 250 148.43 -34.08 -22.98
CA LYS A 250 148.12 -33.49 -24.29
C LYS A 250 146.89 -34.10 -25.00
N ASP A 251 146.58 -35.37 -24.80
CA ASP A 251 145.38 -36.03 -25.39
C ASP A 251 144.13 -35.89 -24.50
N LEU A 252 144.34 -35.70 -23.19
CA LEU A 252 143.26 -35.47 -22.23
C LEU A 252 142.70 -34.04 -22.30
N ALA A 253 143.51 -33.03 -22.65
CA ALA A 253 143.08 -31.64 -22.76
C ALA A 253 141.99 -31.43 -23.83
N ASP A 254 142.17 -32.00 -25.02
CA ASP A 254 141.24 -31.85 -26.13
C ASP A 254 139.90 -32.58 -25.86
N LYS A 255 139.95 -33.74 -25.18
CA LYS A 255 138.76 -34.47 -24.73
C LYS A 255 138.03 -33.74 -23.57
N LEU A 256 138.77 -33.11 -22.66
CA LEU A 256 138.19 -32.32 -21.57
C LEU A 256 137.48 -31.08 -22.12
N ALA A 257 138.11 -30.33 -23.04
CA ALA A 257 137.51 -29.17 -23.68
C ALA A 257 136.22 -29.51 -24.43
N ALA A 258 136.19 -30.63 -25.16
CA ALA A 258 134.98 -31.10 -25.83
C ALA A 258 133.86 -31.46 -24.83
N LYS A 259 134.19 -32.10 -23.70
CA LYS A 259 133.19 -32.44 -22.66
C LYS A 259 132.75 -31.25 -21.81
N THR A 260 133.60 -30.25 -21.59
CA THR A 260 133.19 -28.98 -20.96
C THR A 260 132.22 -28.23 -21.86
N ALA A 261 132.49 -28.11 -23.16
CA ALA A 261 131.56 -27.49 -24.10
C ALA A 261 130.22 -28.25 -24.22
N GLU A 262 130.24 -29.59 -24.13
CA GLU A 262 129.02 -30.41 -24.07
C GLU A 262 128.25 -30.20 -22.75
N ALA A 263 128.96 -30.06 -21.62
CA ALA A 263 128.37 -29.76 -20.32
C ALA A 263 127.76 -28.35 -20.25
N GLU A 264 128.44 -27.33 -20.81
CA GLU A 264 127.91 -25.97 -20.94
C GLU A 264 126.63 -25.96 -21.79
N LYS A 265 126.63 -26.66 -22.93
CA LYS A 265 125.47 -26.80 -23.81
C LYS A 265 124.30 -27.56 -23.15
N LEU A 266 124.60 -28.55 -22.31
CA LEU A 266 123.60 -29.23 -21.49
C LEU A 266 123.07 -28.34 -20.37
N MET A 267 123.90 -27.54 -19.71
CA MET A 267 123.47 -26.54 -18.71
C MET A 267 122.59 -25.47 -19.33
N GLU A 268 122.91 -25.00 -20.54
CA GLU A 268 122.11 -24.04 -21.29
C GLU A 268 120.74 -24.62 -21.70
N ASN A 269 120.70 -25.89 -22.12
CA ASN A 269 119.45 -26.63 -22.37
C ASN A 269 118.63 -26.85 -21.09
N VAL A 270 119.26 -27.17 -19.95
CA VAL A 270 118.57 -27.29 -18.66
C VAL A 270 117.98 -25.93 -18.25
N GLY A 271 118.73 -24.84 -18.41
CA GLY A 271 118.24 -23.49 -18.15
C GLY A 271 117.14 -23.03 -19.11
N SER A 272 117.08 -23.54 -20.34
CA SER A 272 115.97 -23.26 -21.27
C SER A 272 114.71 -24.05 -20.90
N LEU A 273 114.86 -25.33 -20.52
CA LEU A 273 113.77 -26.17 -20.03
C LEU A 273 113.16 -25.64 -18.72
N ASP A 274 113.98 -25.18 -17.78
CA ASP A 274 113.52 -24.59 -16.52
C ASP A 274 112.63 -23.35 -16.75
N ARG A 275 113.05 -22.43 -17.64
CA ARG A 275 112.23 -21.29 -18.07
C ARG A 275 110.92 -21.73 -18.74
N LEU A 276 110.95 -22.80 -19.52
CA LEU A 276 109.78 -23.33 -20.22
C LEU A 276 108.78 -23.95 -19.23
N VAL A 277 109.27 -24.67 -18.21
CA VAL A 277 108.46 -25.22 -17.11
C VAL A 277 107.85 -24.10 -16.26
N GLU A 278 108.60 -23.05 -15.91
CA GLU A 278 108.07 -21.90 -15.18
C GLU A 278 107.07 -21.08 -16.01
N SER A 279 107.25 -20.98 -17.34
CA SER A 279 106.25 -20.41 -18.24
C SER A 279 104.95 -21.24 -18.23
N ALA A 280 105.06 -22.57 -18.39
CA ALA A 280 103.92 -23.47 -18.38
C ALA A 280 103.18 -23.47 -17.04
N LYS A 281 103.89 -23.36 -15.90
CA LYS A 281 103.27 -23.15 -14.57
C LYS A 281 102.45 -21.88 -14.50
N ARG A 282 102.99 -20.75 -14.99
CA ARG A 282 102.29 -19.46 -14.97
C ARG A 282 101.03 -19.50 -15.85
N GLU A 283 101.12 -20.12 -17.01
CA GLU A 283 99.99 -20.30 -17.92
C GLU A 283 98.92 -21.24 -17.33
N MET A 284 99.32 -22.36 -16.68
CA MET A 284 98.40 -23.20 -15.90
C MET A 284 97.73 -22.42 -14.77
N ALA A 285 98.47 -21.61 -14.01
CA ALA A 285 97.93 -20.83 -12.91
C ALA A 285 96.91 -19.77 -13.41
N GLN A 286 97.19 -19.12 -14.55
CA GLN A 286 96.22 -18.24 -15.21
C GLN A 286 94.98 -19.00 -15.68
N LYS A 287 95.14 -20.18 -16.30
CA LYS A 287 94.01 -21.00 -16.77
C LYS A 287 93.16 -21.55 -15.63
N LEU A 288 93.76 -21.88 -14.48
CA LEU A 288 93.02 -22.24 -13.26
C LEU A 288 92.21 -21.07 -12.73
N ALA A 289 92.79 -19.87 -12.62
CA ALA A 289 92.07 -18.67 -12.20
C ALA A 289 90.92 -18.29 -13.17
N GLU A 290 91.11 -18.50 -14.48
CA GLU A 290 90.06 -18.32 -15.49
C GLU A 290 88.93 -19.34 -15.33
N ILE A 291 89.25 -20.61 -15.03
CA ILE A 291 88.25 -21.66 -14.72
C ILE A 291 87.48 -21.34 -13.43
N ASP A 292 88.14 -20.89 -12.38
CA ASP A 292 87.50 -20.51 -11.11
C ASP A 292 86.54 -19.33 -11.33
N GLN A 293 86.96 -18.31 -12.08
CA GLN A 293 86.12 -17.16 -12.44
C GLN A 293 84.91 -17.58 -13.28
N LEU A 294 85.10 -18.36 -14.35
CA LEU A 294 84.00 -18.88 -15.18
C LEU A 294 83.04 -19.78 -14.39
N THR A 295 83.54 -20.51 -13.39
CA THR A 295 82.72 -21.33 -12.48
C THR A 295 81.86 -20.46 -11.57
N ALA A 296 82.42 -19.38 -11.03
CA ALA A 296 81.68 -18.39 -10.24
C ALA A 296 80.62 -17.65 -11.08
N ASP A 297 80.97 -17.21 -12.28
CA ASP A 297 80.05 -16.53 -13.20
C ASP A 297 78.92 -17.46 -13.66
N LYS A 298 79.21 -18.74 -13.92
CA LYS A 298 78.18 -19.75 -14.18
C LYS A 298 77.25 -19.93 -12.98
N ALA A 299 77.78 -20.08 -11.77
CA ALA A 299 76.96 -20.25 -10.57
C ALA A 299 76.06 -19.03 -10.30
N LYS A 300 76.55 -17.82 -10.59
CA LYS A 300 75.75 -16.59 -10.56
C LYS A 300 74.64 -16.60 -11.61
N ALA A 301 74.94 -16.94 -12.86
CA ALA A 301 73.96 -17.03 -13.93
C ALA A 301 72.87 -18.09 -13.66
N ASP A 302 73.25 -19.26 -13.12
CA ASP A 302 72.31 -20.30 -12.70
C ASP A 302 71.36 -19.78 -11.60
N ALA A 303 71.86 -18.98 -10.65
CA ALA A 303 71.05 -18.38 -9.58
C ALA A 303 70.12 -17.26 -10.09
N GLU A 304 70.59 -16.39 -10.98
CA GLU A 304 69.77 -15.36 -11.62
C GLU A 304 68.65 -15.99 -12.48
N LEU A 305 68.95 -17.08 -13.18
CA LEU A 305 67.98 -17.82 -13.99
C LEU A 305 66.94 -18.56 -13.12
N ALA A 306 67.33 -19.09 -11.95
CA ALA A 306 66.38 -19.61 -10.97
C ALA A 306 65.42 -18.52 -10.46
N ALA A 307 65.94 -17.37 -10.04
CA ALA A 307 65.13 -16.25 -9.56
C ALA A 307 64.19 -15.69 -10.65
N ALA A 308 64.64 -15.66 -11.91
CA ALA A 308 63.81 -15.28 -13.05
C ALA A 308 62.64 -16.28 -13.26
N ASN A 309 62.89 -17.58 -13.14
CA ASN A 309 61.85 -18.61 -13.24
C ASN A 309 60.82 -18.53 -12.10
N ASP A 310 61.26 -18.29 -10.86
CA ASP A 310 60.37 -18.07 -9.72
C ASP A 310 59.48 -16.83 -9.95
N THR A 311 60.05 -15.75 -10.50
CA THR A 311 59.31 -14.55 -10.88
C THR A 311 58.27 -14.82 -11.97
N ILE A 312 58.62 -15.62 -13.00
CA ILE A 312 57.70 -16.04 -14.06
C ILE A 312 56.54 -16.87 -13.48
N ALA A 313 56.81 -17.80 -12.57
CA ALA A 313 55.77 -18.61 -11.92
C ALA A 313 54.81 -17.75 -11.07
N SER A 314 55.33 -16.73 -10.37
CA SER A 314 54.51 -15.76 -9.64
C SER A 314 53.62 -14.95 -10.60
N LEU A 315 54.18 -14.39 -11.67
CA LEU A 315 53.44 -13.60 -12.67
C LEU A 315 52.39 -14.44 -13.41
N GLN A 316 52.66 -15.72 -13.68
CA GLN A 316 51.65 -16.65 -14.23
C GLN A 316 50.48 -16.87 -13.26
N THR A 317 50.76 -16.99 -11.96
CA THR A 317 49.73 -17.13 -10.93
C THR A 317 48.87 -15.86 -10.81
N GLU A 318 49.50 -14.69 -10.84
CA GLU A 318 48.79 -13.40 -10.85
C GLU A 318 47.97 -13.19 -12.12
N LEU A 319 48.48 -13.60 -13.29
CA LEU A 319 47.76 -13.53 -14.57
C LEU A 319 46.50 -14.38 -14.58
N GLU A 320 46.55 -15.62 -14.08
CA GLU A 320 45.36 -16.47 -13.97
C GLU A 320 44.36 -15.90 -12.95
N LYS A 321 44.83 -15.36 -11.81
CA LYS A 321 43.97 -14.64 -10.87
C LYS A 321 43.26 -13.46 -11.55
N ALA A 322 44.00 -12.61 -12.26
CA ALA A 322 43.44 -11.46 -12.98
C ALA A 322 42.41 -11.89 -14.06
N LYS A 323 42.64 -13.00 -14.77
CA LYS A 323 41.65 -13.57 -15.71
C LYS A 323 40.36 -13.99 -14.99
N THR A 324 40.46 -14.63 -13.82
CA THR A 324 39.25 -15.01 -13.06
C THR A 324 38.48 -13.79 -12.54
N GLU A 325 39.17 -12.76 -12.05
CA GLU A 325 38.57 -11.50 -11.61
C GLU A 325 37.90 -10.73 -12.76
N LEU A 326 38.50 -10.73 -13.95
CA LEU A 326 37.90 -10.18 -15.17
C LEU A 326 36.61 -10.93 -15.56
N ALA A 327 36.65 -12.26 -15.60
CA ALA A 327 35.47 -13.07 -15.94
C ALA A 327 34.32 -12.92 -14.91
N VAL A 328 34.63 -12.69 -13.63
CA VAL A 328 33.62 -12.34 -12.61
C VAL A 328 33.05 -10.94 -12.88
N SER A 329 33.91 -9.97 -13.21
CA SER A 329 33.48 -8.59 -13.52
C SER A 329 32.58 -8.53 -14.75
N GLU A 330 32.89 -9.28 -15.82
CA GLU A 330 32.04 -9.40 -17.02
C GLU A 330 30.66 -9.96 -16.69
N ARG A 331 30.58 -11.00 -15.84
CA ARG A 331 29.30 -11.57 -15.38
C ARG A 331 28.48 -10.56 -14.56
N LEU A 332 29.12 -9.78 -13.70
CA LEU A 332 28.46 -8.72 -12.93
C LEU A 332 27.93 -7.60 -13.83
N ILE A 333 28.71 -7.18 -14.84
CA ILE A 333 28.27 -6.19 -15.85
C ILE A 333 27.05 -6.71 -16.63
N GLU A 334 27.07 -7.97 -17.05
CA GLU A 334 25.95 -8.60 -17.77
C GLU A 334 24.70 -8.75 -16.88
N SER A 335 24.88 -9.06 -15.59
CA SER A 335 23.78 -9.05 -14.61
C SER A 335 23.18 -7.65 -14.44
N GLY A 336 24.03 -6.63 -14.26
CA GLY A 336 23.60 -5.24 -14.10
C GLY A 336 22.86 -4.70 -15.32
N LYS A 337 23.29 -5.06 -16.55
CA LYS A 337 22.56 -4.73 -17.79
C LYS A 337 21.14 -5.29 -17.80
N ARG A 338 20.94 -6.53 -17.33
CA ARG A 338 19.62 -7.18 -17.27
C ARG A 338 18.73 -6.53 -16.22
N GLU A 339 19.29 -6.17 -15.07
CA GLU A 339 18.57 -5.46 -14.01
C GLU A 339 18.12 -4.06 -14.47
N ILE A 340 18.99 -3.30 -15.13
CA ILE A 340 18.66 -2.01 -15.76
C ILE A 340 17.53 -2.18 -16.80
N ALA A 341 17.60 -3.20 -17.66
CA ALA A 341 16.58 -3.45 -18.66
C ALA A 341 15.20 -3.81 -18.06
N GLU A 342 15.18 -4.49 -16.92
CA GLU A 342 13.94 -4.82 -16.21
C GLU A 342 13.37 -3.61 -15.45
N LEU A 343 14.23 -2.83 -14.78
CA LEU A 343 13.84 -1.56 -14.15
C LEU A 343 13.26 -0.57 -15.18
N GLN A 344 13.79 -0.52 -16.40
CA GLN A 344 13.24 0.30 -17.47
C GLN A 344 11.81 -0.13 -17.84
N LYS A 345 11.53 -1.43 -18.00
CA LYS A 345 10.15 -1.90 -18.26
C LYS A 345 9.19 -1.57 -17.12
N GLN A 346 9.64 -1.71 -15.87
CA GLN A 346 8.83 -1.37 -14.70
C GLN A 346 8.52 0.13 -14.65
N LYS A 347 9.50 0.99 -14.98
CA LYS A 347 9.29 2.43 -15.14
C LYS A 347 8.25 2.72 -16.23
N ASP A 348 8.41 2.16 -17.43
CA ASP A 348 7.51 2.42 -18.56
C ASP A 348 6.07 1.95 -18.25
N ALA A 349 5.91 0.83 -17.54
CA ALA A 349 4.62 0.36 -17.04
C ALA A 349 4.01 1.29 -15.98
N SER A 350 4.82 1.81 -15.06
CA SER A 350 4.39 2.77 -14.03
C SER A 350 4.00 4.12 -14.64
N ASP A 351 4.73 4.60 -15.63
CA ASP A 351 4.41 5.85 -16.34
C ASP A 351 3.07 5.72 -17.08
N LYS A 352 2.81 4.58 -17.73
CA LYS A 352 1.51 4.28 -18.36
C LYS A 352 0.37 4.26 -17.35
N ALA A 353 0.57 3.59 -16.20
CA ALA A 353 -0.43 3.55 -15.13
C ALA A 353 -0.70 4.94 -14.52
N LEU A 354 0.33 5.80 -14.44
CA LEU A 354 0.17 7.19 -13.98
C LEU A 354 -0.69 8.01 -14.97
N VAL A 355 -0.45 7.87 -16.27
CA VAL A 355 -1.26 8.54 -17.31
C VAL A 355 -2.72 8.07 -17.28
N GLU A 356 -2.96 6.77 -17.13
CA GLU A 356 -4.32 6.21 -16.99
C GLU A 356 -5.01 6.75 -15.71
N SER A 357 -4.28 6.84 -14.59
CA SER A 357 -4.80 7.41 -13.34
C SER A 357 -5.12 8.91 -13.47
N GLN A 358 -4.27 9.69 -14.14
CA GLN A 358 -4.52 11.11 -14.40
C GLN A 358 -5.75 11.34 -15.28
N ALA A 359 -5.95 10.49 -16.31
CA ALA A 359 -7.16 10.55 -17.15
C ALA A 359 -8.43 10.23 -16.33
N ASN A 360 -8.38 9.24 -15.44
CA ASN A 360 -9.50 8.92 -14.54
C ASN A 360 -9.82 10.07 -13.58
N VAL A 361 -8.81 10.75 -13.03
CA VAL A 361 -9.01 11.93 -12.17
C VAL A 361 -9.70 13.07 -12.94
N ALA A 362 -9.26 13.37 -14.16
CA ALA A 362 -9.86 14.42 -14.99
C ALA A 362 -11.34 14.15 -15.33
N GLU A 363 -11.69 12.89 -15.62
CA GLU A 363 -13.10 12.51 -15.85
C GLU A 363 -13.94 12.55 -14.57
N LEU A 364 -13.38 12.18 -13.40
CA LEU A 364 -14.05 12.34 -12.10
C LEU A 364 -14.27 13.80 -11.73
N GLU A 365 -13.32 14.70 -12.00
CA GLU A 365 -13.49 16.15 -11.79
C GLU A 365 -14.61 16.73 -12.66
N LYS A 366 -14.70 16.29 -13.93
CA LYS A 366 -15.77 16.66 -14.84
C LYS A 366 -17.14 16.14 -14.38
N GLN A 367 -17.22 14.90 -13.90
CA GLN A 367 -18.44 14.34 -13.31
C GLN A 367 -18.86 15.08 -12.03
N LYS A 368 -17.88 15.45 -11.18
CA LYS A 368 -18.14 16.29 -10.01
C LYS A 368 -18.72 17.65 -10.40
N ALA A 369 -18.11 18.34 -11.36
CA ALA A 369 -18.60 19.65 -11.84
C ALA A 369 -20.03 19.57 -12.41
N ALA A 370 -20.36 18.49 -13.14
CA ALA A 370 -21.72 18.24 -13.61
C ALA A 370 -22.71 17.98 -12.46
N SER A 371 -22.30 17.25 -11.42
CA SER A 371 -23.12 17.03 -10.23
C SER A 371 -23.33 18.31 -9.43
N ASP A 372 -22.28 19.11 -9.21
CA ASP A 372 -22.34 20.39 -8.50
C ASP A 372 -23.29 21.37 -9.21
N ALA A 373 -23.23 21.43 -10.55
CA ALA A 373 -24.14 22.23 -11.37
C ALA A 373 -25.61 21.78 -11.21
N LYS A 374 -25.86 20.46 -11.18
CA LYS A 374 -27.21 19.90 -10.99
C LYS A 374 -27.76 20.12 -9.58
N VAL A 375 -26.91 20.12 -8.55
CA VAL A 375 -27.30 20.53 -7.19
C VAL A 375 -27.75 21.99 -7.19
N ALA A 376 -26.98 22.90 -7.79
CA ALA A 376 -27.33 24.32 -7.87
C ALA A 376 -28.61 24.60 -8.70
N GLU A 377 -28.95 23.74 -9.66
CA GLU A 377 -30.23 23.77 -10.38
C GLU A 377 -31.40 23.36 -9.47
N LEU A 378 -31.28 22.20 -8.80
CA LEU A 378 -32.28 21.70 -7.85
C LEU A 378 -32.52 22.65 -6.66
N GLU A 379 -31.48 23.33 -6.17
CA GLU A 379 -31.61 24.36 -5.13
C GLU A 379 -32.49 25.53 -5.59
N LYS A 380 -32.37 25.97 -6.85
CA LYS A 380 -33.24 27.01 -7.42
C LYS A 380 -34.69 26.53 -7.58
N GLU A 381 -34.90 25.30 -8.05
CA GLU A 381 -36.24 24.71 -8.13
C GLU A 381 -36.92 24.61 -6.76
N VAL A 382 -36.15 24.23 -5.72
CA VAL A 382 -36.65 24.17 -4.34
C VAL A 382 -37.03 25.55 -3.80
N GLU A 383 -36.24 26.61 -4.05
CA GLU A 383 -36.62 27.97 -3.65
C GLU A 383 -37.83 28.50 -4.43
N ALA A 384 -37.94 28.20 -5.72
CA ALA A 384 -39.12 28.55 -6.53
C ALA A 384 -40.38 27.85 -5.98
N ALA A 385 -40.32 26.55 -5.70
CA ALA A 385 -41.43 25.79 -5.13
C ALA A 385 -41.81 26.27 -3.72
N LYS A 386 -40.84 26.70 -2.89
CA LYS A 386 -41.14 27.35 -1.59
C LYS A 386 -41.90 28.66 -1.77
N ALA A 387 -41.54 29.48 -2.75
CA ALA A 387 -42.22 30.73 -3.05
C ALA A 387 -43.67 30.48 -3.52
N GLU A 388 -43.88 29.51 -4.41
CA GLU A 388 -45.22 29.09 -4.86
C GLU A 388 -46.08 28.58 -3.69
N VAL A 389 -45.51 27.74 -2.80
CA VAL A 389 -46.21 27.28 -1.59
C VAL A 389 -46.56 28.42 -0.63
N ALA A 390 -45.74 29.47 -0.57
CA ALA A 390 -46.04 30.66 0.23
C ALA A 390 -47.20 31.48 -0.37
N ASP A 391 -47.20 31.67 -1.69
CA ASP A 391 -48.29 32.36 -2.40
C ASP A 391 -49.61 31.58 -2.30
N LEU A 392 -49.60 30.27 -2.55
CA LEU A 392 -50.78 29.41 -2.41
C LEU A 392 -51.36 29.44 -0.99
N LYS A 393 -50.51 29.52 0.05
CA LYS A 393 -50.97 29.71 1.45
C LYS A 393 -51.65 31.07 1.65
N ALA A 394 -51.11 32.14 1.07
CA ALA A 394 -51.73 33.47 1.15
C ALA A 394 -53.07 33.52 0.41
N GLN A 395 -53.15 32.90 -0.77
CA GLN A 395 -54.41 32.74 -1.50
C GLN A 395 -55.45 31.94 -0.71
N LEU A 396 -55.03 30.85 -0.05
CA LEU A 396 -55.91 30.00 0.76
C LEU A 396 -56.44 30.75 1.99
N ALA A 397 -55.59 31.47 2.73
CA ALA A 397 -56.02 32.31 3.84
C ALA A 397 -57.04 33.38 3.41
N LYS A 398 -56.81 34.05 2.27
CA LYS A 398 -57.77 35.00 1.70
C LYS A 398 -59.11 34.33 1.35
N LYS A 399 -59.09 33.10 0.84
CA LYS A 399 -60.31 32.33 0.53
C LYS A 399 -61.07 31.91 1.78
N GLU A 400 -60.38 31.65 2.89
CA GLU A 400 -61.01 31.41 4.20
C GLU A 400 -61.69 32.69 4.74
N GLU A 401 -61.06 33.86 4.61
CA GLU A 401 -61.68 35.15 4.97
C GLU A 401 -62.93 35.46 4.10
N GLU A 402 -62.83 35.28 2.79
CA GLU A 402 -63.98 35.44 1.87
C GLU A 402 -65.13 34.47 2.23
N LEU A 403 -64.81 33.23 2.60
CA LEU A 403 -65.80 32.23 3.01
C LEU A 403 -66.51 32.61 4.32
N GLU A 404 -65.79 33.11 5.32
CA GLU A 404 -66.39 33.60 6.58
C GLU A 404 -67.22 34.88 6.38
N ALA A 405 -66.83 35.77 5.47
CA ALA A 405 -67.66 36.90 5.08
C ALA A 405 -68.99 36.45 4.45
N VAL A 406 -68.94 35.49 3.52
CA VAL A 406 -70.15 34.92 2.87
C VAL A 406 -71.05 34.19 3.86
N LYS A 407 -70.49 33.48 4.87
CA LYS A 407 -71.30 32.87 5.94
C LYS A 407 -72.08 33.93 6.74
N LYS A 408 -71.42 35.01 7.16
CA LYS A 408 -72.07 36.12 7.90
C LYS A 408 -73.13 36.83 7.06
N GLU A 409 -72.88 37.03 5.77
CA GLU A 409 -73.88 37.58 4.84
C GLU A 409 -75.10 36.64 4.72
N LYS A 410 -74.87 35.33 4.58
CA LYS A 410 -75.95 34.32 4.57
C LYS A 410 -76.78 34.36 5.86
N GLU A 411 -76.14 34.38 7.03
CA GLU A 411 -76.82 34.47 8.33
C GLU A 411 -77.66 35.76 8.44
N ALA A 412 -77.12 36.90 7.99
CA ALA A 412 -77.84 38.17 7.96
C ALA A 412 -79.04 38.16 6.99
N LEU A 413 -78.91 37.51 5.84
CA LEU A 413 -80.01 37.32 4.89
C LEU A 413 -81.09 36.37 5.43
N GLU A 414 -80.71 35.27 6.10
CA GLU A 414 -81.64 34.35 6.76
C GLU A 414 -82.42 35.06 7.89
N ALA A 415 -81.74 35.87 8.71
CA ALA A 415 -82.40 36.69 9.73
C ALA A 415 -83.39 37.71 9.12
N LYS A 416 -83.01 38.37 8.02
CA LYS A 416 -83.88 39.32 7.31
C LYS A 416 -85.07 38.65 6.63
N ILE A 417 -84.93 37.41 6.18
CA ILE A 417 -86.04 36.60 5.67
C ILE A 417 -87.04 36.28 6.79
N GLU A 418 -86.58 35.93 7.99
CA GLU A 418 -87.49 35.70 9.14
C GLU A 418 -88.18 36.99 9.62
N GLU A 419 -87.48 38.14 9.61
CA GLU A 419 -88.09 39.44 9.89
C GLU A 419 -89.19 39.78 8.86
N LEU A 420 -88.91 39.60 7.57
CA LEU A 420 -89.91 39.80 6.50
C LEU A 420 -91.09 38.83 6.61
N LYS A 421 -90.87 37.56 7.00
CA LYS A 421 -91.96 36.60 7.27
C LYS A 421 -92.85 37.08 8.41
N LYS A 422 -92.27 37.59 9.51
CA LYS A 422 -93.02 38.19 10.63
C LYS A 422 -93.84 39.40 10.17
N ALA A 423 -93.21 40.35 9.50
CA ALA A 423 -93.88 41.55 9.00
C ALA A 423 -95.05 41.19 8.06
N HIS A 424 -94.86 40.22 7.17
CA HIS A 424 -95.90 39.73 6.27
C HIS A 424 -97.03 38.99 7.01
N ALA A 425 -96.73 38.26 8.09
CA ALA A 425 -97.75 37.64 8.94
C ALA A 425 -98.58 38.69 9.71
N GLU A 426 -97.95 39.77 10.18
CA GLU A 426 -98.64 40.90 10.81
C GLU A 426 -99.53 41.67 9.81
N GLU A 427 -99.02 41.95 8.60
CA GLU A 427 -99.81 42.56 7.52
C GLU A 427 -101.01 41.69 7.13
N LEU A 428 -100.83 40.37 6.98
CA LEU A 428 -101.93 39.43 6.75
C LEU A 428 -102.95 39.43 7.89
N SER A 429 -102.51 39.61 9.14
CA SER A 429 -103.41 39.71 10.30
C SER A 429 -104.24 41.00 10.26
N LYS A 430 -103.59 42.16 10.02
CA LYS A 430 -104.28 43.46 9.85
C LYS A 430 -105.26 43.43 8.67
N LEU A 431 -104.87 42.81 7.56
CA LEU A 431 -105.71 42.73 6.37
C LEU A 431 -106.96 41.86 6.62
N LYS A 432 -106.82 40.75 7.35
CA LYS A 432 -107.97 39.95 7.83
C LYS A 432 -108.86 40.76 8.76
N GLU A 433 -108.29 41.49 9.72
CA GLU A 433 -109.07 42.33 10.63
C GLU A 433 -109.81 43.47 9.91
N MET A 434 -109.21 44.06 8.87
CA MET A 434 -109.88 44.99 7.97
C MET A 434 -110.99 44.34 7.14
N LEU A 435 -110.81 43.09 6.71
CA LEU A 435 -111.83 42.34 5.97
C LEU A 435 -113.03 42.04 6.86
N GLU A 436 -112.81 41.50 8.07
CA GLU A 436 -113.85 41.28 9.08
C GLU A 436 -114.63 42.56 9.41
N LYS A 437 -113.95 43.71 9.56
CA LYS A 437 -114.59 45.02 9.75
C LYS A 437 -115.42 45.45 8.53
N LYS A 438 -114.97 45.15 7.32
CA LYS A 438 -115.75 45.40 6.09
C LYS A 438 -116.94 44.46 5.95
N ASP A 439 -116.80 43.20 6.36
CA ASP A 439 -117.89 42.23 6.32
C ASP A 439 -118.95 42.53 7.39
N HIS A 440 -118.56 43.00 8.58
CA HIS A 440 -119.47 43.58 9.56
C HIS A 440 -120.15 44.84 9.02
N ALA A 441 -119.40 45.79 8.46
CA ALA A 441 -120.00 46.99 7.85
C ALA A 441 -120.93 46.67 6.67
N ASN A 442 -120.62 45.65 5.87
CA ASN A 442 -121.52 45.14 4.83
C ASN A 442 -122.76 44.46 5.43
N ALA A 443 -122.63 43.70 6.52
CA ALA A 443 -123.76 43.10 7.21
C ALA A 443 -124.67 44.17 7.84
N ASP A 444 -124.10 45.21 8.45
CA ASP A 444 -124.82 46.38 8.97
C ASP A 444 -125.52 47.14 7.84
N LEU A 445 -124.83 47.42 6.72
CA LEU A 445 -125.43 48.03 5.54
C LEU A 445 -126.53 47.15 4.93
N GLN A 446 -126.37 45.82 4.94
CA GLN A 446 -127.38 44.89 4.45
C GLN A 446 -128.60 44.83 5.39
N ALA A 447 -128.37 44.91 6.71
CA ALA A 447 -129.42 45.03 7.71
C ALA A 447 -130.17 46.36 7.56
N GLU A 448 -129.46 47.47 7.32
CA GLU A 448 -130.05 48.79 7.07
C GLU A 448 -130.79 48.84 5.72
N ILE A 449 -130.28 48.20 4.67
CA ILE A 449 -130.99 48.01 3.39
C ILE A 449 -132.28 47.20 3.61
N ASN A 450 -132.25 46.15 4.44
CA ASN A 450 -133.43 45.37 4.76
C ASN A 450 -134.43 46.16 5.61
N ARG A 451 -133.94 46.94 6.59
CA ARG A 451 -134.74 47.88 7.40
C ARG A 451 -135.41 48.93 6.51
N LEU A 452 -134.66 49.58 5.63
CA LEU A 452 -135.17 50.58 4.69
C LEU A 452 -136.13 49.96 3.67
N LYS A 453 -135.90 48.73 3.21
CA LYS A 453 -136.89 47.98 2.40
C LYS A 453 -138.17 47.69 3.17
N GLN A 454 -138.07 47.40 4.46
CA GLN A 454 -139.22 47.13 5.32
C GLN A 454 -139.99 48.43 5.63
N GLU A 455 -139.30 49.53 5.98
CA GLU A 455 -139.91 50.87 6.07
C GLU A 455 -140.54 51.30 4.73
N LEU A 456 -139.91 51.02 3.59
CA LEU A 456 -140.48 51.29 2.27
C LEU A 456 -141.74 50.44 2.02
N ALA A 457 -141.73 49.16 2.40
CA ALA A 457 -142.89 48.27 2.29
C ALA A 457 -144.04 48.73 3.20
N ASP A 458 -143.75 49.13 4.44
CA ASP A 458 -144.72 49.68 5.39
C ASP A 458 -145.25 51.05 4.93
N ARG A 459 -144.42 51.86 4.24
CA ARG A 459 -144.81 53.14 3.65
C ARG A 459 -145.62 52.99 2.36
N ILE A 460 -145.36 51.95 1.57
CA ILE A 460 -146.24 51.52 0.46
C ILE A 460 -147.58 51.02 1.02
N LYS A 461 -147.57 50.32 2.16
CA LYS A 461 -148.79 49.90 2.87
C LYS A 461 -149.60 51.10 3.38
N SER A 462 -148.96 52.11 3.96
CA SER A 462 -149.65 53.31 4.45
C SER A 462 -150.10 54.26 3.33
N LEU A 463 -149.43 54.24 2.16
CA LEU A 463 -149.85 54.99 0.97
C LEU A 463 -151.05 54.37 0.21
N SER A 464 -151.51 53.18 0.59
CA SER A 464 -152.69 52.54 -0.03
C SER A 464 -154.04 53.14 0.42
N GLN A 465 -154.05 54.08 1.39
CA GLN A 465 -155.24 54.86 1.75
C GLN A 465 -154.90 56.34 2.03
N GLY A 466 -155.10 57.20 1.00
CA GLY A 466 -155.46 58.61 1.20
C GLY A 466 -154.37 59.70 1.06
N GLY A 467 -154.39 60.40 -0.08
CA GLY A 467 -154.53 61.87 -0.07
C GLY A 467 -153.32 62.82 -0.03
N ARG A 468 -152.89 63.28 -1.23
CA ARG A 468 -152.45 64.65 -1.64
C ARG A 468 -151.35 65.44 -0.87
N ALA A 469 -150.65 66.30 -1.65
CA ALA A 469 -149.82 67.47 -1.27
C ALA A 469 -148.42 67.18 -0.67
N SER A 470 -147.38 68.03 -0.80
CA SER A 470 -147.07 69.15 -1.73
C SER A 470 -145.57 69.55 -1.63
N GLN A 471 -144.98 70.01 -2.74
CA GLN A 471 -143.92 71.05 -2.86
C GLN A 471 -142.51 70.97 -2.21
N THR A 472 -141.61 71.73 -2.88
CA THR A 472 -140.38 72.45 -2.44
C THR A 472 -138.99 71.77 -2.38
N ASN A 473 -138.17 72.22 -3.34
CA ASN A 473 -136.70 72.42 -3.35
C ASN A 473 -136.23 73.45 -2.28
N PRO A 474 -134.94 73.85 -2.15
CA PRO A 474 -133.63 73.22 -2.50
C PRO A 474 -132.60 73.35 -1.32
N GLY A 475 -131.27 73.17 -1.54
CA GLY A 475 -130.26 73.74 -0.63
C GLY A 475 -128.81 73.24 -0.75
N THR A 476 -127.85 74.15 -0.92
CA THR A 476 -126.39 73.91 -0.98
C THR A 476 -125.64 74.55 0.21
N THR A 477 -124.36 74.15 0.41
CA THR A 477 -123.18 74.96 0.87
C THR A 477 -122.40 74.61 2.19
N THR A 478 -121.07 74.47 2.01
CA THR A 478 -119.91 74.96 2.83
C THR A 478 -119.58 74.59 4.30
N ALA A 479 -118.45 73.86 4.46
CA ALA A 479 -117.11 74.31 4.96
C ALA A 479 -116.70 74.46 6.46
N LYS A 480 -115.37 74.26 6.69
CA LYS A 480 -114.47 74.64 7.84
C LYS A 480 -114.61 73.87 9.19
N ALA A 481 -113.62 73.83 10.10
CA ALA A 481 -112.13 73.94 10.08
C ALA A 481 -111.51 73.67 11.49
N GLY A 482 -110.21 73.33 11.59
CA GLY A 482 -109.37 73.38 12.82
C GLY A 482 -109.29 72.08 13.68
N GLN A 483 -108.26 71.82 14.51
CA GLN A 483 -107.01 72.55 14.81
C GLN A 483 -105.94 71.65 15.51
N LEU A 484 -104.64 72.02 15.47
CA LEU A 484 -103.46 71.35 16.09
C LEU A 484 -103.12 71.89 17.51
N PRO A 485 -102.17 71.29 18.29
CA PRO A 485 -100.71 71.61 18.26
C PRO A 485 -99.77 70.35 18.31
N SER A 486 -98.55 70.29 17.74
CA SER A 486 -97.25 71.02 17.98
C SER A 486 -96.59 70.65 19.33
N THR A 487 -95.27 70.39 19.50
CA THR A 487 -93.98 70.63 18.78
C THR A 487 -93.14 69.31 18.59
N GLY A 488 -91.84 69.20 18.21
CA GLY A 488 -90.79 70.07 17.62
C GLY A 488 -89.32 69.55 17.83
N GLU A 489 -88.34 70.05 17.04
CA GLU A 489 -86.85 69.96 17.16
C GLU A 489 -86.15 68.55 17.09
N SER A 490 -84.94 68.37 16.53
CA SER A 490 -83.95 69.29 15.93
C SER A 490 -83.17 68.70 14.73
N ALA A 491 -82.55 69.62 14.01
CA ALA A 491 -81.77 69.53 12.77
C ALA A 491 -80.40 68.82 12.85
N ASN A 492 -79.97 68.20 11.73
CA ASN A 492 -78.79 68.71 10.99
C ASN A 492 -78.67 68.13 9.56
N PRO A 493 -78.32 68.94 8.53
CA PRO A 493 -78.07 68.48 7.17
C PRO A 493 -76.59 68.68 6.73
N PHE A 494 -76.00 67.71 6.03
CA PHE A 494 -74.85 67.96 5.14
C PHE A 494 -74.87 67.06 3.90
N PHE A 495 -75.15 67.67 2.75
CA PHE A 495 -74.74 67.16 1.44
C PHE A 495 -73.34 67.69 1.12
N THR A 496 -72.44 66.83 0.68
CA THR A 496 -71.24 67.23 -0.07
C THR A 496 -71.18 66.40 -1.36
N ILE A 497 -70.89 67.08 -2.47
CA ILE A 497 -70.90 66.53 -3.83
C ILE A 497 -69.46 66.19 -4.27
N ALA A 498 -69.35 65.28 -5.25
CA ALA A 498 -68.14 64.85 -5.98
C ALA A 498 -67.26 63.79 -5.27
N ALA A 499 -66.55 62.91 -5.99
CA ALA A 499 -66.28 62.87 -7.43
C ALA A 499 -66.34 61.47 -8.06
N LEU A 500 -66.57 61.45 -9.37
CA LEU A 500 -66.45 60.30 -10.27
C LEU A 500 -64.97 60.06 -10.63
N THR A 501 -64.45 58.85 -10.44
CA THR A 501 -63.27 58.37 -11.21
C THR A 501 -63.37 56.86 -11.48
N VAL A 502 -63.62 56.50 -12.73
CA VAL A 502 -63.36 55.17 -13.29
C VAL A 502 -62.04 55.24 -14.05
N ILE A 503 -61.05 54.43 -13.67
CA ILE A 503 -59.88 54.15 -14.53
C ILE A 503 -59.62 52.64 -14.49
N ALA A 504 -59.45 52.05 -15.67
CA ALA A 504 -59.01 50.69 -15.90
C ALA A 504 -57.61 50.69 -16.57
N GLY A 505 -56.86 49.59 -16.41
CA GLY A 505 -55.54 49.35 -16.99
C GLY A 505 -54.68 48.56 -16.00
N ALA A 506 -54.27 47.29 -16.19
CA ALA A 506 -53.69 46.57 -17.34
C ALA A 506 -52.16 46.76 -17.50
N GLY A 507 -51.43 45.63 -17.62
CA GLY A 507 -49.95 45.52 -17.66
C GLY A 507 -49.44 44.68 -16.48
N MET A 508 -49.09 43.40 -16.58
CA MET A 508 -48.17 42.64 -17.48
C MET A 508 -46.66 42.93 -17.30
N ALA A 509 -45.99 41.89 -16.81
CA ALA A 509 -44.62 41.41 -17.06
C ALA A 509 -43.59 42.32 -17.75
N VAL A 510 -42.45 42.50 -17.06
CA VAL A 510 -41.15 41.91 -17.43
C VAL A 510 -40.55 41.25 -16.18
#